data_AF-A0A6L7A1G5-F1
#
_entry.id   AF-A0A6L7A1G5-F1
#
_cell.length_a   1.000
_cell.length_b   1.000
_cell.length_c   1.000
_cell.angle_alpha   90.00
_cell.angle_beta   90.00
_cell.angle_gamma   90.00
#
_symmetry.space_group_name_H-M   'P 1'
#
loop_
_entity.id
_entity.type
_entity.pdbx_description
1 polymer ?
#
loop_
_entity_poly.entity_id
_entity_poly.type
_entity_poly.pdbx_seq_one_letter_code
_entity_poly.pdbx_strand_id
1 'polypeptide(L)'
;MNSCDFRVFLQEFGTTVHLSLPGSVSEKERLLLKLLMQGMSVTEISQYRNRSAKTISHQKKQLFEKLGIQSDITFWRDIFFQYNPEIISATGSNSHRYINDNHYHHIVTPEAISLALENHEFKPWIQPVFCAQTGVLTGCEVLVRWEHPQTGIIPPDQFIPLAESSGLIVIMTRQLMKQTADIL
;
A
#
# COMPACT_ATOMS: atom_id res chain seq x y z
N MET A 1 -22.43 20.89 11.22
CA MET A 1 -22.55 19.62 10.45
C MET A 1 -22.34 18.49 11.45
N ASN A 2 -23.28 17.56 11.59
CA ASN A 2 -23.14 16.46 12.55
C ASN A 2 -22.01 15.53 12.06
N SER A 3 -20.89 15.52 12.79
CA SER A 3 -19.85 14.50 12.64
C SER A 3 -20.13 13.36 13.60
N CYS A 4 -19.66 12.16 13.26
CA CYS A 4 -19.78 10.99 14.09
C CYS A 4 -18.40 10.43 14.42
N ASP A 5 -18.15 10.20 15.71
CA ASP A 5 -16.96 9.51 16.22
C ASP A 5 -16.94 8.08 15.68
N PHE A 6 -15.83 7.71 15.05
CA PHE A 6 -15.58 6.38 14.54
C PHE A 6 -14.22 5.90 15.00
N ARG A 7 -14.17 4.69 15.57
CA ARG A 7 -12.94 4.08 16.09
C ARG A 7 -12.77 2.67 15.54
N VAL A 8 -11.56 2.37 15.09
CA VAL A 8 -11.18 1.05 14.62
C VAL A 8 -9.85 0.63 15.26
N PHE A 9 -9.82 -0.59 15.78
CA PHE A 9 -8.60 -1.21 16.24
C PHE A 9 -7.97 -2.00 15.09
N LEU A 10 -6.75 -1.63 14.72
CA LEU A 10 -5.96 -2.29 13.70
C LEU A 10 -5.03 -3.28 14.40
N GLN A 11 -5.44 -4.55 14.42
CA GLN A 11 -4.74 -5.62 15.15
C GLN A 11 -3.30 -5.78 14.67
N GLU A 12 -3.06 -5.62 13.37
CA GLU A 12 -1.76 -5.69 12.72
C GLU A 12 -0.74 -4.71 13.32
N PHE A 13 -1.22 -3.57 13.81
CA PHE A 13 -0.40 -2.47 14.33
C PHE A 13 -0.59 -2.25 15.84
N GLY A 14 -1.39 -3.09 16.50
CA GLY A 14 -1.72 -2.93 17.92
C GLY A 14 -2.27 -1.54 18.28
N THR A 15 -2.96 -0.88 17.36
CA THR A 15 -3.28 0.55 17.45
C THR A 15 -4.75 0.84 17.22
N THR A 16 -5.32 1.78 17.99
CA THR A 16 -6.67 2.32 17.74
C THR A 16 -6.59 3.62 16.96
N VAL A 17 -7.23 3.64 15.80
CA VAL A 17 -7.39 4.81 14.94
C VAL A 17 -8.78 5.42 15.14
N HIS A 18 -8.82 6.73 15.25
CA HIS A 18 -10.04 7.53 15.33
C HIS A 18 -10.21 8.39 14.08
N LEU A 19 -11.44 8.45 13.58
CA LEU A 19 -11.87 9.25 12.43
C LEU A 19 -13.15 10.02 12.80
N SER A 20 -13.23 11.27 12.37
CA SER A 20 -14.47 12.04 12.39
C SER A 20 -15.20 11.87 11.05
N LEU A 21 -16.22 11.02 11.02
CA LEU A 21 -16.97 10.73 9.79
C LEU A 21 -18.16 11.69 9.60
N PRO A 22 -18.63 11.92 8.35
CA PRO A 22 -19.85 12.67 8.10
C PRO A 22 -21.08 11.95 8.69
N GLY A 23 -22.02 12.70 9.26
CA GLY A 23 -23.26 12.15 9.82
C GLY A 23 -24.19 11.46 8.80
N SER A 24 -23.90 11.59 7.50
CA SER A 24 -24.58 10.87 6.42
C SER A 24 -24.18 9.38 6.31
N VAL A 25 -23.13 8.96 7.03
CA VAL A 25 -22.65 7.58 7.06
C VAL A 25 -23.47 6.79 8.09
N SER A 26 -24.26 5.83 7.61
CA SER A 26 -25.10 4.98 8.44
C SER A 26 -24.29 4.02 9.33
N GLU A 27 -24.93 3.42 10.32
CA GLU A 27 -24.29 2.40 11.18
C GLU A 27 -23.80 1.18 10.38
N LYS A 28 -24.58 0.72 9.39
CA LYS A 28 -24.19 -0.40 8.51
C LYS A 28 -22.96 -0.07 7.67
N GLU A 29 -22.85 1.17 7.23
CA GLU A 29 -21.72 1.69 6.47
C GLU A 29 -20.48 1.85 7.36
N ARG A 30 -20.63 2.33 8.59
CA ARG A 30 -19.54 2.36 9.58
C ARG A 30 -19.03 0.94 9.88
N LEU A 31 -19.91 -0.03 10.05
CA LEU A 31 -19.49 -1.43 10.22
C LEU A 31 -18.72 -1.93 8.99
N LEU A 32 -19.21 -1.64 7.78
CA LEU A 32 -18.51 -2.03 6.55
C LEU A 32 -17.12 -1.37 6.46
N LEU A 33 -17.02 -0.06 6.76
CA LEU A 33 -15.76 0.66 6.79
C LEU A 33 -14.79 0.03 7.80
N LYS A 34 -15.28 -0.32 8.99
CA LYS A 34 -14.48 -0.96 10.04
C LYS A 34 -13.85 -2.26 9.56
N LEU A 35 -14.63 -3.13 8.93
CA LEU A 35 -14.14 -4.42 8.43
C LEU A 35 -13.13 -4.22 7.28
N LEU A 36 -13.38 -3.24 6.39
CA LEU A 36 -12.43 -2.90 5.32
C LEU A 36 -11.10 -2.35 5.88
N MET A 37 -11.16 -1.47 6.88
CA MET A 37 -9.97 -0.94 7.55
C MET A 37 -9.20 -2.01 8.33
N GLN A 38 -9.87 -3.08 8.76
CA GLN A 38 -9.25 -4.25 9.38
C GLN A 38 -8.67 -5.25 8.36
N GLY A 39 -8.59 -4.87 7.08
CA GLY A 39 -7.98 -5.68 6.03
C GLY A 39 -8.88 -6.76 5.43
N MET A 40 -10.15 -6.85 5.82
CA MET A 40 -11.04 -7.88 5.29
C MET A 40 -11.45 -7.58 3.84
N SER A 41 -11.34 -8.60 2.99
CA SER A 41 -11.83 -8.58 1.62
C SER A 41 -13.36 -8.58 1.54
N VAL A 42 -13.90 -8.18 0.39
CA VAL A 42 -15.35 -8.26 0.10
C VAL A 42 -15.90 -9.67 0.32
N THR A 43 -15.12 -10.69 -0.03
CA THR A 43 -15.49 -12.10 0.12
C THR A 43 -15.61 -12.49 1.59
N GLU A 44 -14.62 -12.16 2.41
CA GLU A 44 -14.63 -12.44 3.85
C GLU A 44 -15.75 -11.68 4.56
N ILE A 45 -15.96 -10.41 4.22
CA ILE A 45 -17.06 -9.59 4.76
C ILE A 45 -18.42 -10.20 4.39
N SER A 46 -18.54 -10.77 3.18
CA SER A 46 -19.78 -11.40 2.72
C SER A 46 -20.14 -12.62 3.57
N GLN A 47 -19.14 -13.45 3.89
CA GLN A 47 -19.28 -14.60 4.79
C GLN A 47 -19.61 -14.15 6.21
N TYR A 48 -18.84 -13.19 6.75
CA TYR A 48 -19.03 -12.64 8.10
C TYR A 48 -20.43 -12.07 8.31
N ARG A 49 -20.98 -11.37 7.30
CA ARG A 49 -22.30 -10.73 7.39
C ARG A 49 -23.45 -11.61 6.89
N ASN A 50 -23.17 -12.84 6.46
CA ASN A 50 -24.13 -13.74 5.81
C ASN A 50 -24.90 -13.04 4.66
N ARG A 51 -24.14 -12.47 3.72
CA ARG A 51 -24.65 -11.77 2.52
C ARG A 51 -23.90 -12.22 1.29
N SER A 52 -24.46 -11.96 0.10
CA SER A 52 -23.74 -12.20 -1.15
C SER A 52 -22.58 -11.21 -1.32
N ALA A 53 -21.49 -11.65 -1.95
CA ALA A 53 -20.37 -10.77 -2.32
C ALA A 53 -20.82 -9.59 -3.21
N LYS A 54 -21.83 -9.80 -4.07
CA LYS A 54 -22.44 -8.73 -4.88
C LYS A 54 -23.08 -7.64 -4.01
N THR A 55 -23.78 -8.04 -2.95
CA THR A 55 -24.39 -7.10 -1.99
C THR A 55 -23.32 -6.28 -1.26
N ILE A 56 -22.25 -6.92 -0.79
CA ILE A 56 -21.16 -6.22 -0.10
C ILE A 56 -20.42 -5.28 -1.06
N SER A 57 -20.14 -5.73 -2.29
CA SER A 57 -19.52 -4.90 -3.34
C SER A 57 -20.35 -3.65 -3.65
N HIS A 58 -21.67 -3.80 -3.78
CA HIS A 58 -22.58 -2.66 -3.98
C HIS A 58 -22.57 -1.69 -2.79
N GLN A 59 -22.65 -2.19 -1.56
CA GLN A 59 -22.60 -1.36 -0.35
C GLN A 59 -21.26 -0.62 -0.21
N LYS A 60 -20.16 -1.28 -0.57
CA LYS A 60 -18.83 -0.67 -0.57
C LYS A 60 -18.73 0.46 -1.58
N LYS A 61 -19.28 0.29 -2.78
CA LYS A 61 -19.34 1.37 -3.79
C LYS A 61 -20.10 2.59 -3.26
N GLN A 62 -21.29 2.38 -2.67
CA GLN A 62 -22.08 3.45 -2.06
C GLN A 62 -21.33 4.16 -0.91
N LEU A 63 -20.63 3.38 -0.07
CA LEU A 63 -19.80 3.91 1.00
C LEU A 63 -18.65 4.76 0.44
N PHE A 64 -17.96 4.28 -0.59
CA PHE A 64 -16.84 4.98 -1.21
C PHE A 64 -17.29 6.31 -1.82
N GLU A 65 -18.41 6.32 -2.54
CA GLU A 65 -19.01 7.54 -3.07
C GLU A 65 -19.34 8.56 -1.96
N LYS A 66 -19.92 8.11 -0.85
CA LYS A 66 -20.22 8.98 0.29
C LYS A 66 -18.98 9.52 0.97
N LEU A 67 -17.92 8.72 1.04
CA LEU A 67 -16.68 9.07 1.71
C LEU A 67 -15.70 9.80 0.80
N GLY A 68 -15.96 9.95 -0.51
CA GLY A 68 -15.03 10.55 -1.46
C GLY A 68 -13.86 9.64 -1.86
N ILE A 69 -13.97 8.33 -1.62
CA ILE A 69 -12.91 7.36 -1.93
C ILE A 69 -13.04 6.93 -3.40
N GLN A 70 -11.93 7.02 -4.14
CA GLN A 70 -11.95 6.77 -5.59
C GLN A 70 -11.92 5.29 -5.94
N SER A 71 -11.13 4.50 -5.22
CA SER A 71 -10.90 3.08 -5.50
C SER A 71 -10.33 2.35 -4.29
N ASP A 72 -10.23 1.02 -4.39
CA ASP A 72 -9.53 0.21 -3.39
C ASP A 72 -8.07 0.58 -3.24
N ILE A 73 -7.41 0.88 -4.36
CA ILE A 73 -5.98 1.24 -4.38
C ILE A 73 -5.74 2.54 -3.63
N THR A 74 -6.69 3.47 -3.70
CA THR A 74 -6.58 4.80 -3.09
C THR A 74 -7.21 4.89 -1.71
N PHE A 75 -7.83 3.80 -1.23
CA PHE A 75 -8.63 3.76 -0.01
C PHE A 75 -7.96 4.45 1.19
N TRP A 76 -6.75 4.01 1.56
CA TRP A 76 -6.04 4.55 2.71
C TRP A 76 -5.56 6.00 2.50
N ARG A 77 -5.14 6.34 1.29
CA ARG A 77 -4.74 7.70 0.91
C ARG A 77 -5.91 8.67 1.08
N ASP A 78 -7.05 8.32 0.49
CA ASP A 78 -8.26 9.16 0.50
C ASP A 78 -8.78 9.31 1.94
N ILE A 79 -8.80 8.22 2.73
CA ILE A 79 -9.13 8.28 4.16
C ILE A 79 -8.20 9.22 4.93
N PHE A 80 -6.88 9.10 4.72
CA PHE A 80 -5.88 9.88 5.44
C PHE A 80 -6.03 11.38 5.18
N PHE A 81 -6.07 11.79 3.91
CA PHE A 81 -6.13 13.21 3.56
C PHE A 81 -7.48 13.85 3.85
N GLN A 82 -8.57 13.08 3.76
CA GLN A 82 -9.92 13.64 3.92
C GLN A 82 -10.37 13.70 5.37
N TYR A 83 -9.96 12.74 6.20
CA TYR A 83 -10.48 12.59 7.56
C TYR A 83 -9.41 12.73 8.65
N ASN A 84 -8.14 12.91 8.28
CA ASN A 84 -7.02 13.16 9.18
C ASN A 84 -7.04 12.27 10.45
N PRO A 85 -6.84 10.95 10.31
CA PRO A 85 -6.95 9.99 11.41
C PRO A 85 -6.05 10.33 12.59
N GLU A 86 -6.60 10.20 13.80
CA GLU A 86 -5.85 10.35 15.04
C GLU A 86 -5.55 8.98 15.66
N ILE A 87 -4.33 8.77 16.13
CA ILE A 87 -3.95 7.58 16.88
C ILE A 87 -4.24 7.81 18.36
N ILE A 88 -5.17 7.04 18.93
CA ILE A 88 -5.60 7.21 20.32
C ILE A 88 -4.75 6.36 21.28
N SER A 89 -4.35 5.16 20.88
CA SER A 89 -3.50 4.29 21.70
C SER A 89 -2.74 3.27 20.85
N ALA A 90 -1.47 3.05 21.19
CA ALA A 90 -0.66 1.96 20.70
C ALA A 90 -0.38 1.03 21.88
N THR A 91 -1.01 -0.15 21.92
CA THR A 91 -0.56 -1.22 22.82
C THR A 91 0.63 -1.88 22.14
N GLY A 92 1.84 -1.55 22.58
CA GLY A 92 3.06 -2.18 22.10
C GLY A 92 3.03 -3.68 22.36
N SER A 93 2.64 -4.46 21.37
CA SER A 93 2.79 -5.92 21.34
C SER A 93 3.42 -6.28 20.01
N ASN A 94 4.75 -6.31 20.04
CA ASN A 94 5.66 -6.63 18.96
C ASN A 94 5.61 -8.15 18.64
N SER A 95 4.49 -8.61 18.10
CA SER A 95 4.28 -10.04 17.81
C SER A 95 3.74 -10.25 16.39
N HIS A 96 4.50 -9.80 15.39
CA HIS A 96 4.22 -10.16 14.00
C HIS A 96 4.51 -11.65 13.77
N ARG A 97 3.50 -12.51 13.95
CA ARG A 97 3.44 -13.82 13.28
C ARG A 97 2.88 -13.60 11.89
N TYR A 98 3.76 -13.47 10.91
CA TYR A 98 3.38 -13.58 9.51
C TYR A 98 2.99 -15.03 9.21
N ILE A 99 1.72 -15.26 8.83
CA ILE A 99 1.31 -16.50 8.16
C ILE A 99 1.66 -16.29 6.69
N ASN A 100 2.68 -17.02 6.23
CA ASN A 100 3.30 -16.83 4.92
C ASN A 100 2.69 -17.82 3.93
N ASP A 101 1.59 -17.44 3.27
CA ASP A 101 0.94 -18.20 2.20
C ASP A 101 1.29 -17.62 0.81
N ASN A 102 2.55 -17.24 0.61
CA ASN A 102 3.05 -16.75 -0.67
C ASN A 102 4.05 -17.74 -1.28
N HIS A 103 3.58 -18.51 -2.27
CA HIS A 103 4.36 -19.45 -3.08
C HIS A 103 5.44 -18.78 -3.98
N TYR A 104 5.68 -17.46 -3.84
CA TYR A 104 6.61 -16.68 -4.68
C TYR A 104 7.77 -16.04 -3.91
N HIS A 105 7.99 -16.42 -2.65
CA HIS A 105 9.12 -15.88 -1.87
C HIS A 105 10.43 -16.54 -2.33
N HIS A 106 11.02 -16.03 -3.41
CA HIS A 106 12.39 -16.34 -3.74
C HIS A 106 13.30 -15.75 -2.67
N ILE A 107 14.17 -16.59 -2.10
CA ILE A 107 15.21 -16.13 -1.19
C ILE A 107 16.14 -15.24 -2.01
N VAL A 108 16.11 -13.94 -1.75
CA VAL A 108 17.04 -12.99 -2.35
C VAL A 108 18.41 -13.18 -1.70
N THR A 109 19.42 -13.50 -2.50
CA THR A 109 20.82 -13.63 -2.05
C THR A 109 21.72 -12.61 -2.76
N PRO A 110 22.91 -12.30 -2.24
CA PRO A 110 23.84 -11.40 -2.91
C PRO A 110 24.24 -11.90 -4.30
N GLU A 111 24.36 -13.21 -4.49
CA GLU A 111 24.66 -13.83 -5.79
C GLU A 111 23.54 -13.61 -6.79
N ALA A 112 22.28 -13.73 -6.35
CA ALA A 112 21.11 -13.44 -7.19
C ALA A 112 21.06 -11.96 -7.60
N ILE A 113 21.35 -11.03 -6.67
CA ILE A 113 21.43 -9.60 -6.98
C ILE A 113 22.58 -9.32 -7.96
N SER A 114 23.74 -9.94 -7.77
CA SER A 114 24.89 -9.78 -8.67
C SER A 114 24.56 -10.26 -10.09
N LEU A 115 23.93 -11.43 -10.21
CA LEU A 115 23.50 -11.96 -11.51
C LEU A 115 22.46 -11.06 -12.18
N ALA A 116 21.49 -10.55 -11.42
CA ALA A 116 20.50 -9.61 -11.93
C ALA A 116 21.11 -8.27 -12.38
N LEU A 117 22.20 -7.82 -11.73
CA LEU A 117 22.97 -6.66 -12.18
C LEU A 117 23.71 -6.93 -13.49
N GLU A 118 24.28 -8.12 -13.67
CA GLU A 118 24.90 -8.53 -14.94
C GLU A 118 23.87 -8.59 -16.08
N ASN A 119 22.68 -9.11 -15.78
CA ASN A 119 21.57 -9.21 -16.72
C ASN A 119 20.78 -7.90 -16.92
N HIS A 120 21.15 -6.82 -16.22
CA HIS A 120 20.47 -5.52 -16.26
C HIS A 120 18.97 -5.62 -15.91
N GLU A 121 18.60 -6.48 -14.98
CA GLU A 121 17.21 -6.74 -14.58
C GLU A 121 16.63 -5.66 -13.64
N PHE A 122 17.48 -4.83 -13.04
CA PHE A 122 17.06 -3.66 -12.27
C PHE A 122 16.75 -2.50 -13.20
N LYS A 123 15.47 -2.09 -13.25
CA LYS A 123 14.96 -1.05 -14.14
C LYS A 123 14.52 0.20 -13.37
N PRO A 124 14.77 1.40 -13.91
CA PRO A 124 14.24 2.64 -13.36
C PRO A 124 12.79 2.82 -13.78
N TRP A 125 11.88 2.78 -12.81
CA TRP A 125 10.51 3.26 -12.99
C TRP A 125 10.42 4.73 -12.59
N ILE A 126 9.51 5.48 -13.19
CA ILE A 126 9.43 6.94 -13.03
C ILE A 126 8.08 7.33 -12.45
N GLN A 127 8.10 8.01 -11.30
CA GLN A 127 6.91 8.59 -10.69
C GLN A 127 6.89 10.11 -10.87
N PRO A 128 5.89 10.70 -11.54
CA PRO A 128 5.83 12.15 -11.73
C PRO A 128 5.59 12.89 -10.41
N VAL A 129 6.24 14.04 -10.27
CA VAL A 129 6.10 14.98 -9.15
C VAL A 129 5.46 16.27 -9.67
N PHE A 130 4.44 16.75 -8.97
CA PHE A 130 3.66 17.93 -9.37
C PHE A 130 3.76 19.04 -8.32
N CYS A 131 3.71 20.29 -8.79
CA CYS A 131 3.54 21.45 -7.92
C CYS A 131 2.13 21.43 -7.30
N ALA A 132 2.04 21.44 -5.97
CA ALA A 132 0.77 21.39 -5.26
C ALA A 132 -0.15 22.59 -5.54
N GLN A 133 0.42 23.78 -5.82
CA GLN A 133 -0.35 24.99 -6.07
C GLN A 133 -0.88 25.08 -7.51
N THR A 134 -0.09 24.62 -8.48
CA THR A 134 -0.38 24.85 -9.91
C THR A 134 -0.80 23.58 -10.65
N GLY A 135 -0.56 22.40 -10.08
CA GLY A 135 -0.79 21.10 -10.72
C GLY A 135 0.17 20.79 -11.87
N VAL A 136 1.16 21.65 -12.12
CA VAL A 136 2.13 21.47 -13.21
C VAL A 136 3.19 20.43 -12.82
N LEU A 137 3.60 19.60 -13.78
CA LEU A 137 4.70 18.65 -13.63
C LEU A 137 6.00 19.42 -13.35
N THR A 138 6.64 19.13 -12.22
CA THR A 138 7.90 19.79 -11.80
C THR A 138 9.11 18.86 -11.86
N GLY A 139 8.89 17.56 -11.90
CA GLY A 139 9.96 16.58 -11.98
C GLY A 139 9.45 15.16 -11.83
N CYS A 140 10.35 14.27 -11.44
CA CYS A 140 10.01 12.88 -11.18
C CYS A 140 10.96 12.25 -10.16
N GLU A 141 10.48 11.19 -9.51
CA GLU A 141 11.30 10.29 -8.70
C GLU A 141 11.59 9.01 -9.48
N VAL A 142 12.83 8.54 -9.43
CA VAL A 142 13.23 7.25 -10.00
C VAL A 142 13.13 6.18 -8.91
N LEU A 143 12.33 5.16 -9.19
CA LEU A 143 12.07 4.05 -8.28
C LEU A 143 12.53 2.75 -8.93
N VAL A 144 13.49 2.07 -8.31
CA VAL A 144 13.98 0.79 -8.84
C VAL A 144 12.91 -0.29 -8.76
N ARG A 145 12.83 -1.11 -9.82
CA ARG A 145 12.11 -2.39 -9.84
C ARG A 145 13.03 -3.46 -10.36
N TRP A 146 12.98 -4.64 -9.76
CA TRP A 146 13.67 -5.80 -10.31
C TRP A 146 12.69 -6.57 -11.18
N GLU A 147 12.89 -6.51 -12.50
CA GLU A 147 12.11 -7.25 -13.49
C GLU A 147 12.70 -8.65 -13.66
N HIS A 148 12.41 -9.54 -12.71
CA HIS A 148 12.92 -10.90 -12.73
C HIS A 148 12.17 -11.72 -13.80
N PRO A 149 12.87 -12.45 -14.70
CA PRO A 149 12.25 -13.08 -15.88
C PRO A 149 11.20 -14.15 -15.55
N GLN A 150 11.26 -14.75 -14.36
CA GLN A 150 10.36 -15.84 -13.95
C GLN A 150 9.35 -15.39 -12.89
N THR A 151 9.75 -14.47 -12.01
CA THR A 151 8.96 -14.06 -10.83
C THR A 151 8.17 -12.77 -11.10
N GLY A 152 8.48 -12.09 -12.19
CA GLY A 152 7.92 -10.78 -12.51
C GLY A 152 8.57 -9.67 -11.71
N ILE A 153 7.80 -8.64 -11.39
CA ILE A 153 8.31 -7.43 -10.75
C ILE A 153 8.47 -7.67 -9.25
N ILE A 154 9.72 -7.65 -8.78
CA ILE A 154 10.06 -7.73 -7.36
C ILE A 154 10.23 -6.30 -6.80
N PRO A 155 9.53 -5.94 -5.71
CA PRO A 155 9.61 -4.62 -5.09
C PRO A 155 10.93 -4.39 -4.31
N PRO A 156 11.35 -3.11 -4.14
CA PRO A 156 12.64 -2.76 -3.53
C PRO A 156 12.79 -3.21 -2.07
N ASP A 157 11.72 -3.29 -1.31
CA ASP A 157 11.73 -3.76 0.09
C ASP A 157 12.28 -5.19 0.24
N GLN A 158 12.18 -6.02 -0.80
CA GLN A 158 12.70 -7.39 -0.79
C GLN A 158 14.21 -7.49 -1.05
N PHE A 159 14.85 -6.50 -1.68
CA PHE A 159 16.26 -6.63 -2.09
C PHE A 159 17.16 -5.46 -1.68
N ILE A 160 16.63 -4.25 -1.43
CA ILE A 160 17.44 -3.08 -1.06
C ILE A 160 18.23 -3.29 0.23
N PRO A 161 17.66 -3.83 1.33
CA PRO A 161 18.43 -4.04 2.57
C PRO A 161 19.65 -4.94 2.36
N LEU A 162 19.53 -5.95 1.49
CA LEU A 162 20.63 -6.84 1.15
C LEU A 162 21.62 -6.19 0.18
N ALA A 163 21.15 -5.43 -0.81
CA ALA A 163 22.00 -4.68 -1.72
C ALA A 163 22.86 -3.64 -0.97
N GLU A 164 22.31 -2.99 0.06
CA GLU A 164 23.04 -2.06 0.93
C GLU A 164 24.10 -2.77 1.76
N SER A 165 23.72 -3.81 2.50
CA SER A 165 24.65 -4.54 3.37
C SER A 165 25.76 -5.30 2.61
N SER A 166 25.50 -5.70 1.36
CA SER A 166 26.50 -6.33 0.47
C SER A 166 27.31 -5.33 -0.37
N GLY A 167 26.97 -4.04 -0.36
CA GLY A 167 27.61 -3.01 -1.19
C GLY A 167 27.21 -3.02 -2.68
N LEU A 168 26.40 -3.98 -3.12
CA LEU A 168 25.89 -4.08 -4.49
C LEU A 168 24.99 -2.89 -4.88
N ILE A 169 24.43 -2.18 -3.90
CA ILE A 169 23.64 -0.95 -4.09
C ILE A 169 24.39 0.10 -4.93
N VAL A 170 25.72 0.15 -4.83
CA VAL A 170 26.53 1.14 -5.57
C VAL A 170 26.50 0.87 -7.07
N ILE A 171 26.64 -0.41 -7.47
CA ILE A 171 26.59 -0.82 -8.87
C ILE A 171 25.19 -0.63 -9.41
N MET A 172 24.18 -1.04 -8.64
CA MET A 172 22.76 -0.87 -8.97
C MET A 172 22.43 0.61 -9.23
N THR A 173 22.80 1.49 -8.30
CA THR A 173 22.55 2.93 -8.42
C THR A 173 23.21 3.51 -9.66
N ARG A 174 24.46 3.14 -9.95
CA ARG A 174 25.16 3.59 -11.16
C ARG A 174 24.45 3.14 -12.44
N GLN A 175 24.01 1.88 -12.49
CA GLN A 175 23.25 1.38 -13.64
C GLN A 175 21.94 2.13 -13.81
N LEU A 176 21.20 2.36 -12.71
CA LEU A 176 19.94 3.10 -12.75
C LEU A 176 20.14 4.53 -13.24
N MET A 177 21.16 5.25 -12.74
CA MET A 177 21.48 6.60 -13.22
C MET A 177 21.75 6.63 -14.73
N LYS A 178 22.52 5.64 -15.24
CA LYS A 178 22.77 5.51 -16.68
C LYS A 178 21.48 5.23 -17.44
N GLN A 179 20.71 4.24 -17.02
CA GLN A 179 19.45 3.86 -17.69
C GLN A 179 18.44 5.01 -17.69
N THR A 180 18.33 5.77 -16.60
CA THR A 180 17.48 6.97 -16.53
C THR A 180 17.91 8.03 -17.54
N ALA A 181 19.22 8.27 -17.66
CA ALA A 181 19.74 9.20 -18.67
C ALA A 181 19.54 8.70 -20.12
N ASP A 182 19.44 7.39 -20.33
CA ASP A 182 19.11 6.81 -21.63
C ASP A 182 17.60 6.92 -21.97
N ILE A 183 16.73 7.11 -20.97
CA ILE A 183 15.26 7.21 -21.13
C ILE A 183 14.80 8.66 -21.32
N LEU A 184 15.47 9.62 -20.66
CA LEU A 184 15.13 11.06 -20.67
C LEU A 184 15.87 11.82 -21.77
#